data_AF-A0A2E8EGR6-F1
#
_entry.id   AF-A0A2E8EGR6-F1
#
_cell.length_a   1.000
_cell.length_b   1.000
_cell.length_c   1.000
_cell.angle_alpha   90.00
_cell.angle_beta   90.00
_cell.angle_gamma   90.00
#
_symmetry.space_group_name_H-M   'P 1'
#
loop_
_entity.id
_entity.type
_entity.pdbx_description
1 polymer ?
#
loop_
_entity_poly.entity_id
_entity_poly.type
_entity_poly.pdbx_seq_one_letter_code
_entity_poly.pdbx_strand_id
1 'polypeptide(L)'
;MKYDVTKIIPKKVPGANQVVRTGFKLRWEMCNKMKEVDPDVNFYSIRPLSHEFVNFADGKLTIDEVAAAVGYEYGLQIKGEHVLLLFKDLKEKGFFTFSQKD
;
A
#
# COMPACT_ATOMS: atom_id res chain seq x y z
N MET A 1 7.03 8.80 14.93
CA MET A 1 7.43 7.38 14.96
C MET A 1 7.88 6.98 13.57
N LYS A 2 9.09 6.45 13.39
CA LYS A 2 9.56 5.94 12.09
C LYS A 2 8.88 4.59 11.88
N TYR A 3 8.12 4.45 10.79
CA TYR A 3 7.48 3.19 10.43
C TYR A 3 8.54 2.25 9.83
N ASP A 4 8.68 1.05 10.38
CA ASP A 4 9.51 -0.02 9.83
C ASP A 4 8.63 -0.96 8.98
N VAL A 5 8.69 -0.79 7.66
CA VAL A 5 7.82 -1.50 6.70
C VAL A 5 8.05 -3.01 6.70
N THR A 6 9.20 -3.47 7.18
CA THR A 6 9.51 -4.89 7.34
C THR A 6 8.78 -5.54 8.52
N LYS A 7 8.23 -4.73 9.44
CA LYS A 7 7.57 -5.21 10.66
C LYS A 7 6.10 -4.85 10.73
N ILE A 8 5.66 -3.80 10.04
CA ILE A 8 4.28 -3.34 10.13
C ILE A 8 3.38 -4.27 9.35
N ILE A 9 2.35 -4.78 10.02
CA ILE A 9 1.28 -5.57 9.42
C ILE A 9 0.04 -4.66 9.29
N PRO A 10 -0.39 -4.31 8.07
CA PRO A 10 -1.64 -3.60 7.85
C PRO A 10 -2.83 -4.56 7.93
N LYS A 11 -3.87 -4.16 8.65
CA LYS A 11 -5.10 -4.94 8.76
C LYS A 11 -6.32 -4.07 8.52
N LYS A 12 -7.23 -4.55 7.68
CA LYS A 12 -8.51 -3.88 7.44
C LYS A 12 -9.39 -3.92 8.69
N VAL A 13 -10.00 -2.80 9.04
CA VAL A 13 -10.96 -2.72 10.15
C VAL A 13 -12.25 -3.48 9.76
N PRO A 14 -12.78 -4.38 10.60
CA PRO A 14 -14.04 -5.06 10.31
C PRO A 14 -15.17 -4.07 10.03
N GLY A 15 -15.97 -4.32 8.98
CA GLY A 15 -17.08 -3.43 8.59
C GLY A 15 -16.68 -2.22 7.74
N ALA A 16 -15.37 -2.00 7.48
CA ALA A 16 -14.86 -1.01 6.53
C ALA A 16 -15.12 -1.42 5.06
N ASN A 17 -16.37 -1.65 4.68
CA ASN A 17 -16.76 -2.17 3.36
C ASN A 17 -16.83 -1.10 2.26
N GLN A 18 -16.52 0.16 2.59
CA GLN A 18 -16.47 1.23 1.59
C GLN A 18 -15.33 0.99 0.59
N VAL A 19 -15.63 1.22 -0.68
CA VAL A 19 -14.60 1.29 -1.73
C VAL A 19 -13.64 2.40 -1.36
N VAL A 20 -12.39 2.01 -1.07
CA VAL A 20 -11.32 2.94 -0.76
C VAL A 20 -11.05 3.82 -1.97
N ARG A 21 -11.47 5.09 -1.92
CA ARG A 21 -11.15 6.09 -2.93
C ARG A 21 -9.94 6.90 -2.47
N THR A 22 -8.78 6.57 -3.01
CA THR A 22 -7.55 7.37 -2.84
C THR A 22 -7.68 8.69 -3.59
N GLY A 23 -7.38 9.81 -2.91
CA GLY A 23 -7.40 11.14 -3.53
C GLY A 23 -6.35 11.29 -4.64
N PHE A 24 -6.53 12.30 -5.51
CA PHE A 24 -5.57 12.59 -6.59
C PHE A 24 -4.15 12.81 -6.06
N LYS A 25 -4.00 13.64 -5.00
CA LYS A 25 -2.71 13.99 -4.41
C LYS A 25 -1.92 12.76 -3.95
N LEU A 26 -2.57 11.84 -3.23
CA LEU A 26 -1.95 10.59 -2.78
C LEU A 26 -1.50 9.74 -3.97
N ARG A 27 -2.37 9.55 -4.97
CA ARG A 27 -2.02 8.75 -6.16
C ARG A 27 -0.86 9.36 -6.94
N TRP A 28 -0.81 10.69 -7.02
CA TRP A 28 0.27 11.40 -7.68
C TRP A 28 1.61 11.22 -6.95
N GLU A 29 1.59 11.33 -5.63
CA GLU A 29 2.76 11.08 -4.79
C GLU A 29 3.26 9.64 -4.90
N MET A 30 2.36 8.66 -4.83
CA MET A 30 2.69 7.25 -5.02
C MET A 30 3.31 7.02 -6.41
N CYS A 31 2.70 7.56 -7.46
CA CYS A 31 3.21 7.44 -8.83
C CYS A 31 4.64 7.98 -8.96
N ASN A 32 4.92 9.18 -8.45
CA ASN A 32 6.24 9.79 -8.58
C ASN A 32 7.31 8.98 -7.82
N LYS A 33 6.99 8.54 -6.61
CA LYS A 33 7.93 7.73 -5.80
C LYS A 33 8.18 6.35 -6.40
N MET A 34 7.13 5.68 -6.90
CA MET A 34 7.28 4.41 -7.59
C MET A 34 8.12 4.57 -8.87
N LYS A 35 7.91 5.66 -9.63
CA LYS A 35 8.69 5.97 -10.84
C LYS A 35 10.19 6.17 -10.60
N GLU A 36 10.59 6.58 -9.40
CA GLU A 36 12.02 6.69 -9.03
C GLU A 36 12.71 5.32 -8.96
N VAL A 37 11.93 4.24 -8.85
CA VAL A 37 12.43 2.86 -8.76
C VAL A 37 12.12 2.07 -10.03
N ASP A 38 10.93 2.28 -10.60
CA ASP A 38 10.45 1.59 -11.78
C ASP A 38 9.86 2.60 -12.79
N PRO A 39 10.57 2.92 -13.90
CA PRO A 39 10.15 3.94 -14.84
C PRO A 39 8.88 3.60 -15.62
N ASP A 40 8.47 2.33 -15.67
CA ASP A 40 7.29 1.86 -16.42
C ASP A 40 5.97 2.08 -15.64
N VAL A 41 6.07 2.39 -14.34
CA VAL A 41 4.91 2.79 -13.54
C VAL A 41 4.28 4.06 -14.11
N ASN A 42 2.96 4.09 -14.21
CA ASN A 42 2.21 5.25 -14.68
C ASN A 42 1.09 5.64 -13.72
N PHE A 43 0.60 6.88 -13.82
CA PHE A 43 -0.40 7.39 -12.87
C PHE A 43 -1.70 6.57 -12.86
N TYR A 44 -2.08 5.99 -14.01
CA TYR A 44 -3.31 5.23 -14.13
C TYR A 44 -3.20 3.82 -13.51
N SER A 45 -2.00 3.24 -13.44
CA SER A 45 -1.76 1.96 -12.76
C SER A 45 -1.87 2.05 -11.24
N ILE A 46 -1.79 3.25 -10.64
CA ILE A 46 -1.89 3.42 -9.18
C ILE A 46 -3.25 3.00 -8.64
N ARG A 47 -4.34 3.20 -9.40
CA ARG A 47 -5.67 2.78 -8.95
C ARG A 47 -5.78 1.26 -8.80
N PRO A 48 -5.51 0.43 -9.83
CA PRO A 48 -5.53 -1.02 -9.67
C PRO A 48 -4.50 -1.51 -8.64
N LEU A 49 -3.26 -0.96 -8.63
CA LEU A 49 -2.28 -1.33 -7.61
C LEU A 49 -2.77 -1.06 -6.18
N SER A 50 -3.42 0.08 -5.94
CA SER A 50 -4.00 0.39 -4.63
C SER A 50 -5.07 -0.61 -4.20
N HIS A 51 -5.85 -1.16 -5.13
CA HIS A 51 -6.81 -2.20 -4.80
C HIS A 51 -6.10 -3.50 -4.42
N GLU A 52 -5.07 -3.89 -5.16
CA GLU A 52 -4.35 -5.12 -4.85
C GLU A 52 -3.59 -5.03 -3.53
N PHE A 53 -2.95 -3.91 -3.21
CA PHE A 53 -2.35 -3.73 -1.89
C PHE A 53 -3.39 -3.95 -0.77
N VAL A 54 -4.60 -3.40 -0.93
CA VAL A 54 -5.69 -3.59 0.04
C VAL A 54 -6.16 -5.05 0.11
N ASN A 55 -6.20 -5.77 -1.01
CA ASN A 55 -6.58 -7.18 -1.06
C ASN A 55 -5.56 -8.07 -0.35
N PHE A 56 -4.27 -7.78 -0.51
CA PHE A 56 -3.18 -8.52 0.13
C PHE A 56 -3.00 -8.21 1.62
N ALA A 57 -3.55 -7.10 2.12
CA ALA A 57 -3.46 -6.73 3.53
C ALA A 57 -4.47 -7.48 4.42
N ASP A 58 -4.29 -8.79 4.50
CA ASP A 58 -5.11 -9.74 5.26
C ASP A 58 -4.87 -9.72 6.79
N GLY A 59 -3.95 -8.87 7.26
CA GLY A 59 -3.53 -8.78 8.65
C GLY A 59 -2.49 -9.83 9.06
N LYS A 60 -1.80 -10.47 8.10
CA LYS A 60 -0.67 -11.38 8.35
C LYS A 60 0.62 -10.92 7.67
N LEU A 61 0.51 -10.37 6.46
CA LEU A 61 1.65 -9.88 5.69
C LEU A 61 2.14 -8.54 6.22
N THR A 62 3.44 -8.33 6.21
CA THR A 62 4.03 -7.01 6.44
C THR A 62 3.84 -6.11 5.21
N ILE A 63 4.02 -4.80 5.36
CA ILE A 63 3.92 -3.87 4.22
C ILE A 63 4.92 -4.23 3.12
N ASP A 64 6.14 -4.63 3.46
CA ASP A 64 7.13 -5.11 2.50
C ASP A 64 6.71 -6.41 1.82
N GLU A 65 6.13 -7.36 2.56
CA GLU A 65 5.61 -8.61 1.99
C GLU A 65 4.46 -8.34 1.02
N VAL A 66 3.56 -7.39 1.33
CA VAL A 66 2.50 -6.92 0.41
C VAL A 66 3.10 -6.29 -0.84
N ALA A 67 4.10 -5.42 -0.69
CA ALA A 67 4.77 -4.78 -1.82
C ALA A 67 5.44 -5.80 -2.74
N ALA A 68 6.13 -6.79 -2.17
CA ALA A 68 6.79 -7.85 -2.91
C ALA A 68 5.79 -8.74 -3.66
N ALA A 69 4.69 -9.13 -3.00
CA ALA A 69 3.65 -9.97 -3.61
C ALA A 69 2.99 -9.28 -4.81
N VAL A 70 2.55 -8.03 -4.64
CA VAL A 70 1.93 -7.27 -5.73
C VAL A 70 2.96 -6.90 -6.80
N GLY A 71 4.19 -6.54 -6.42
CA GLY A 71 5.26 -6.29 -7.37
C GLY A 71 5.54 -7.50 -8.26
N TYR A 72 5.58 -8.70 -7.68
CA TYR A 72 5.74 -9.95 -8.42
C TYR A 72 4.58 -10.21 -9.39
N GLU A 73 3.32 -10.04 -8.96
CA GLU A 73 2.14 -10.27 -9.82
C GLU A 73 2.09 -9.36 -11.04
N TYR A 74 2.56 -8.12 -10.90
CA TYR A 74 2.49 -7.11 -11.95
C TYR A 74 3.81 -6.91 -12.71
N GLY A 75 4.87 -7.63 -12.33
CA GLY A 75 6.21 -7.47 -12.92
C GLY A 75 6.80 -6.08 -12.68
N LEU A 76 6.52 -5.47 -11.52
CA LEU A 76 6.94 -4.12 -11.15
C LEU A 76 7.88 -4.14 -9.93
N GLN A 77 8.84 -3.22 -9.90
CA GLN A 77 9.65 -2.98 -8.71
C GLN A 77 8.91 -2.04 -7.74
N ILE A 78 8.35 -2.62 -6.67
CA ILE A 78 7.60 -1.89 -5.64
C ILE A 78 8.31 -2.05 -4.30
N LYS A 79 8.60 -0.93 -3.63
CA LYS A 79 9.13 -0.91 -2.26
C LYS A 79 8.00 -0.71 -1.24
N GLY A 80 8.15 -1.24 -0.02
CA GLY A 80 7.14 -1.08 1.01
C GLY A 80 6.88 0.37 1.39
N GLU A 81 7.85 1.28 1.27
CA GLU A 81 7.61 2.71 1.51
C GLU A 81 6.58 3.31 0.55
N HIS A 82 6.46 2.79 -0.67
CA HIS A 82 5.44 3.23 -1.62
C HIS A 82 4.04 2.80 -1.15
N VAL A 83 3.93 1.57 -0.65
CA VAL A 83 2.69 0.97 -0.15
C VAL A 83 2.28 1.58 1.20
N LEU A 84 3.26 1.94 2.04
CA LEU A 84 3.05 2.61 3.32
C LEU A 84 2.29 3.93 3.16
N LEU A 85 2.50 4.68 2.07
CA LEU A 85 1.77 5.93 1.79
C LEU A 85 0.26 5.69 1.75
N LEU A 86 -0.17 4.64 1.05
CA LEU A 86 -1.56 4.24 0.98
C LEU A 86 -2.06 3.86 2.37
N PHE A 87 -1.40 2.92 3.03
CA PHE A 87 -1.91 2.39 4.30
C PHE A 87 -1.93 3.44 5.42
N LYS A 88 -1.04 4.44 5.41
CA LYS A 88 -1.13 5.57 6.33
C LYS A 88 -2.38 6.39 6.10
N ASP A 89 -2.68 6.76 4.86
CA ASP A 89 -3.91 7.50 4.50
C ASP A 89 -5.16 6.70 4.90
N LEU A 90 -5.17 5.38 4.68
CA LEU A 90 -6.28 4.52 5.08
C LEU A 90 -6.42 4.36 6.58
N LYS A 91 -5.30 4.30 7.30
CA LYS A 91 -5.28 4.28 8.76
C LYS A 91 -5.82 5.59 9.33
N GLU A 92 -5.41 6.73 8.79
CA GLU A 92 -5.88 8.07 9.21
C GLU A 92 -7.38 8.24 8.98
N LYS A 93 -7.92 7.62 7.92
CA LYS A 93 -9.36 7.58 7.63
C LYS A 93 -10.14 6.51 8.41
N GLY A 94 -9.48 5.70 9.24
CA GLY A 94 -10.12 4.67 10.06
C GLY A 94 -10.46 3.36 9.34
N PHE A 95 -9.94 3.15 8.12
CA PHE A 95 -10.17 1.90 7.37
C PHE A 95 -9.17 0.79 7.72
N PHE A 96 -8.00 1.14 8.25
CA PHE A 96 -6.93 0.20 8.57
C PHE A 96 -6.33 0.45 9.95
N THR A 97 -5.79 -0.61 10.55
CA THR A 97 -4.94 -0.55 11.74
C THR A 97 -3.57 -1.17 11.43
N PHE A 98 -2.57 -0.80 12.24
CA PHE A 98 -1.23 -1.38 12.18
C PHE A 98 -0.96 -2.19 13.44
N SER A 99 -0.45 -3.40 13.25
CA SER A 99 0.25 -4.17 14.28
C SER A 99 1.71 -4.35 13.86
N GLN A 100 2.51 -4.97 14.74
CA GLN A 100 3.89 -5.32 14.43
C GLN A 100 4.04 -6.83 14.44
N LYS A 101 4.88 -7.33 13.53
CA LYS A 101 5.42 -8.69 13.53
C LYS A 101 6.54 -8.72 14.58
N ASP A 102 6.52 -9.74 15.43
CA ASP A 102 7.55 -9.97 16.45
C ASP A 102 8.94 -10.22 15.81
#